data_AF-A0A9W9RJC7-F1
#
_entry.id   AF-A0A9W9RJC7-F1
#
_cell.length_a   1.000
_cell.length_b   1.000
_cell.length_c   1.000
_cell.angle_alpha   90.00
_cell.angle_beta   90.00
_cell.angle_gamma   90.00
#
_symmetry.space_group_name_H-M   'P 1'
#
loop_
_entity.id
_entity.type
_entity.pdbx_description
1 polymer ?
#
loop_
_entity_poly.entity_id
_entity_poly.type
_entity_poly.pdbx_seq_one_letter_code
_entity_poly.pdbx_strand_id
1 'polypeptide(L)'
;MASGGHMHNFTTLIKRLEAATSRLEDMAMSLDDPSSPKSTNGPSSSVPATPEPPKAIPPPPAAPTAAPVPPQIQDFDALIKGDVQNFVNLGEKIGGLVAEQSKAVLQAFQAERTYLYVVTKAKKPATQPPELMTDLHKASDSINNIRESNRASPLFNHLSAIAEGIVALAWFFENKPGEFVTDMIGGIDYYGNKVLKEYKDKDQTHVDYIKAYSQNFKALSAYLKKHFPKGLTWNNESGIDALEALKQVKGGPSPAPAPSGSLPPPPLLLQSHP
;
A
#
# COMPACT_ATOMS: atom_id res chain seq x y z
N MET A 1 -29.25 -31.69 -0.05
CA MET A 1 -29.56 -31.09 1.26
C MET A 1 -28.44 -30.12 1.64
N ALA A 2 -28.50 -28.87 1.18
CA ALA A 2 -27.55 -27.82 1.56
C ALA A 2 -28.33 -26.52 1.79
N SER A 3 -28.88 -26.35 3.00
CA SER A 3 -29.63 -25.14 3.41
C SER A 3 -29.25 -24.64 4.82
N GLY A 4 -28.27 -25.25 5.48
CA GLY A 4 -27.94 -24.93 6.89
C GLY A 4 -27.06 -23.70 7.09
N GLY A 5 -26.08 -23.45 6.20
CA GLY A 5 -25.04 -22.42 6.41
C GLY A 5 -25.49 -20.97 6.23
N HIS A 6 -26.56 -20.74 5.45
CA HIS A 6 -27.04 -19.39 5.16
C HIS A 6 -27.92 -18.83 6.29
N MET A 7 -28.73 -19.68 6.92
CA MET A 7 -29.59 -19.33 8.06
C MET A 7 -28.78 -18.87 9.28
N HIS A 8 -27.64 -19.53 9.59
CA HIS A 8 -26.81 -19.16 10.73
C HIS A 8 -26.11 -17.80 10.58
N ASN A 9 -25.78 -17.40 9.35
CA ASN A 9 -25.22 -16.07 9.09
C ASN A 9 -26.28 -14.97 9.27
N PHE A 10 -27.49 -15.19 8.78
CA PHE A 10 -28.57 -14.20 8.87
C PHE A 10 -29.01 -13.95 10.32
N THR A 11 -29.17 -15.00 11.13
CA THR A 11 -29.50 -14.86 12.56
C THR A 11 -28.39 -14.15 13.34
N THR A 12 -27.13 -14.30 12.94
CA THR A 12 -26.00 -13.59 13.56
C THR A 12 -25.97 -12.11 13.19
N LEU A 13 -26.30 -11.78 11.94
CA LEU A 13 -26.44 -10.41 11.47
C LEU A 13 -27.59 -9.68 12.18
N ILE A 14 -28.76 -10.33 12.33
CA ILE A 14 -29.92 -9.76 13.03
C ILE A 14 -29.58 -9.45 14.49
N LYS A 15 -28.97 -10.39 15.22
CA LYS A 15 -28.58 -10.18 16.63
C LYS A 15 -27.59 -9.05 16.81
N ARG A 16 -26.69 -8.83 15.84
CA ARG A 16 -25.74 -7.71 15.85
C ARG A 16 -26.42 -6.38 15.55
N LEU A 17 -27.42 -6.37 14.67
CA LEU A 17 -28.22 -5.19 14.37
C LEU A 17 -29.05 -4.76 15.57
N GLU A 18 -29.74 -5.68 16.24
CA GLU A 18 -30.52 -5.39 17.46
C GLU A 18 -29.64 -4.85 18.59
N ALA A 19 -28.44 -5.41 18.77
CA ALA A 19 -27.48 -4.91 19.76
C ALA A 19 -26.91 -3.52 19.41
N ALA A 20 -26.80 -3.19 18.11
CA ALA A 20 -26.33 -1.89 17.66
C ALA A 20 -27.41 -0.80 17.85
N THR A 21 -28.68 -1.10 17.56
CA THR A 21 -29.79 -0.16 17.80
C THR A 21 -30.04 0.07 19.29
N SER A 22 -29.95 -0.96 20.12
CA SER A 22 -30.13 -0.81 21.58
C SER A 22 -29.06 0.09 22.22
N ARG A 23 -27.82 0.07 21.71
CA ARG A 23 -26.75 0.99 22.16
C ARG A 23 -26.96 2.43 21.69
N LEU A 24 -27.62 2.63 20.56
CA LEU A 24 -27.87 3.96 20.00
C LEU A 24 -29.01 4.66 20.76
N GLU A 25 -30.01 3.89 21.21
CA GLU A 25 -31.07 4.36 22.10
C GLU A 25 -30.54 4.71 23.51
N ASP A 26 -29.61 3.92 24.06
CA ASP A 26 -28.99 4.17 25.37
C ASP A 26 -28.10 5.43 25.38
N MET A 27 -27.44 5.74 24.25
CA MET A 27 -26.68 6.98 24.08
C MET A 27 -27.57 8.22 23.90
N ALA A 28 -28.76 8.06 23.33
CA ALA A 28 -29.69 9.18 23.14
C ALA A 28 -30.35 9.64 24.44
N MET A 29 -30.49 8.76 25.44
CA MET A 29 -31.09 9.11 26.75
C MET A 29 -30.12 9.77 27.74
N SER A 30 -28.82 9.87 27.41
CA SER A 30 -27.77 10.41 28.29
C SER A 30 -27.46 11.91 28.06
N LEU A 31 -28.14 12.58 27.13
CA LEU A 31 -27.74 13.93 26.66
C LEU A 31 -28.66 15.08 27.09
N ASP A 32 -29.62 14.86 27.99
CA ASP A 32 -30.52 15.91 28.47
C ASP A 32 -30.53 15.98 30.01
N ASP A 33 -29.67 16.84 30.59
CA ASP A 33 -30.00 17.68 31.78
C ASP A 33 -28.88 18.72 32.08
N PRO A 34 -29.18 20.03 32.04
CA PRO A 34 -28.28 21.09 32.51
C PRO A 34 -28.85 21.82 33.74
N SER A 35 -28.30 21.60 34.94
CA SER A 35 -28.31 22.62 36.00
C SER A 35 -27.40 22.31 37.20
N SER A 36 -26.41 23.18 37.43
CA SER A 36 -25.78 23.40 38.75
C SER A 36 -26.64 24.40 39.55
N PRO A 37 -26.59 24.53 40.91
CA PRO A 37 -25.45 25.20 41.56
C PRO A 37 -25.17 24.96 43.09
N LYS A 38 -23.94 25.38 43.49
CA LYS A 38 -23.48 26.11 44.72
C LYS A 38 -23.55 25.57 46.18
N SER A 39 -22.34 25.56 46.78
CA SER A 39 -21.87 26.22 48.03
C SER A 39 -22.34 25.74 49.43
N THR A 40 -21.40 25.40 50.35
CA THR A 40 -20.89 26.25 51.47
C THR A 40 -20.15 25.47 52.60
N ASN A 41 -19.06 26.08 53.10
CA ASN A 41 -18.30 26.00 54.37
C ASN A 41 -18.64 25.03 55.54
N GLY A 42 -17.57 24.53 56.20
CA GLY A 42 -17.42 24.54 57.68
C GLY A 42 -16.93 23.24 58.35
N PRO A 43 -16.15 23.28 59.47
CA PRO A 43 -15.02 22.37 59.70
C PRO A 43 -15.18 21.36 60.88
N SER A 44 -14.33 20.32 60.90
CA SER A 44 -13.38 19.98 62.00
C SER A 44 -13.15 18.46 62.24
N SER A 45 -11.88 18.07 62.10
CA SER A 45 -11.06 17.16 62.92
C SER A 45 -11.47 15.69 63.21
N SER A 46 -10.72 14.75 62.61
CA SER A 46 -9.85 13.78 63.34
C SER A 46 -8.95 13.00 62.37
N VAL A 47 -7.63 13.04 62.58
CA VAL A 47 -6.59 12.12 62.04
C VAL A 47 -6.15 11.25 63.24
N PRO A 48 -5.51 10.06 63.13
CA PRO A 48 -4.90 9.46 61.93
C PRO A 48 -5.00 7.91 61.80
N ALA A 49 -4.84 7.40 60.58
CA ALA A 49 -4.14 6.15 60.31
C ALA A 49 -3.74 6.09 58.83
N THR A 50 -2.44 6.04 58.57
CA THR A 50 -1.85 5.92 57.23
C THR A 50 -1.94 4.47 56.74
N PRO A 51 -2.44 4.22 55.51
CA PRO A 51 -2.06 3.05 54.73
C PRO A 51 -1.19 3.48 53.53
N GLU A 52 -0.17 2.68 53.24
CA GLU A 52 0.76 2.82 52.09
C GLU A 52 0.04 3.04 50.74
N PRO A 53 0.67 3.75 49.78
CA PRO A 53 0.14 3.88 48.44
C PRO A 53 0.20 2.54 47.68
N PRO A 54 -0.83 2.16 46.91
CA PRO A 54 -0.77 0.98 46.04
C PRO A 54 0.32 1.18 44.97
N LYS A 55 1.19 0.18 44.79
CA LYS A 55 2.14 0.13 43.67
C LYS A 55 1.38 0.33 42.35
N ALA A 56 1.80 1.32 41.57
CA ALA A 56 1.28 1.57 40.24
C ALA A 56 1.40 0.31 39.38
N ILE A 57 0.28 -0.14 38.83
CA ILE A 57 0.23 -1.20 37.82
C ILE A 57 0.95 -0.63 36.57
N PRO A 58 1.96 -1.32 36.02
CA PRO A 58 2.61 -0.86 34.79
C PRO A 58 1.57 -0.80 33.65
N PRO A 59 1.64 0.21 32.77
CA PRO A 59 0.69 0.35 31.68
C PRO A 59 0.70 -0.91 30.79
N PRO A 60 -0.45 -1.29 30.20
CA PRO A 60 -0.51 -2.42 29.27
C PRO A 60 0.54 -2.25 28.16
N PRO A 61 1.18 -3.33 27.68
CA PRO A 61 2.10 -3.26 26.55
C PRO A 61 1.41 -2.55 25.39
N ALA A 62 2.06 -1.52 24.85
CA ALA A 62 1.58 -0.82 23.67
C ALA A 62 1.23 -1.83 22.59
N ALA A 63 0.04 -1.68 21.98
CA ALA A 63 -0.35 -2.48 20.82
C ALA A 63 0.79 -2.45 19.78
N PRO A 64 1.12 -3.58 19.13
CA PRO A 64 2.21 -3.62 18.17
C PRO A 64 1.97 -2.58 17.08
N THR A 65 2.78 -1.52 17.09
CA THR A 65 2.86 -0.54 16.02
C THR A 65 3.04 -1.31 14.72
N ALA A 66 2.20 -1.04 13.71
CA ALA A 66 2.36 -1.63 12.39
C ALA A 66 3.83 -1.48 11.97
N ALA A 67 4.47 -2.58 11.57
CA ALA A 67 5.87 -2.58 11.21
C ALA A 67 6.12 -1.47 10.16
N PRO A 68 7.14 -0.63 10.33
CA PRO A 68 7.40 0.47 9.41
C PRO A 68 7.64 -0.07 8.00
N VAL A 69 7.11 0.62 7.00
CA VAL A 69 7.33 0.28 5.58
C VAL A 69 8.84 0.29 5.30
N PRO A 70 9.43 -0.76 4.68
CA PRO A 70 10.87 -0.82 4.46
C PRO A 70 11.40 0.36 3.61
N PRO A 71 12.66 0.82 3.82
CA PRO A 71 13.22 1.97 3.10
C PRO A 71 13.18 1.84 1.57
N GLN A 72 13.41 0.64 1.03
CA GLN A 72 13.29 0.38 -0.40
C GLN A 72 11.87 0.65 -0.92
N ILE A 73 10.84 0.36 -0.14
CA ILE A 73 9.46 0.65 -0.55
C ILE A 73 9.14 2.14 -0.41
N GLN A 74 9.65 2.81 0.61
CA GLN A 74 9.48 4.26 0.78
C GLN A 74 10.14 5.04 -0.37
N ASP A 75 11.37 4.68 -0.73
CA ASP A 75 12.10 5.32 -1.82
C ASP A 75 11.42 5.06 -3.18
N PHE A 76 10.86 3.86 -3.39
CA PHE A 76 10.10 3.56 -4.60
C PHE A 76 8.76 4.32 -4.64
N ASP A 77 8.09 4.46 -3.49
CA ASP A 77 6.88 5.28 -3.37
C ASP A 77 7.18 6.76 -3.68
N ALA A 78 8.36 7.26 -3.30
CA ALA A 78 8.80 8.61 -3.65
C ALA A 78 9.08 8.76 -5.16
N LEU A 79 9.69 7.75 -5.80
CA LEU A 79 9.88 7.71 -7.25
C LEU A 79 8.55 7.77 -7.99
N ILE A 80 7.55 6.99 -7.55
CA ILE A 80 6.21 7.00 -8.16
C ILE A 80 5.54 8.37 -8.00
N LYS A 81 5.53 8.92 -6.78
CA LYS A 81 4.86 10.20 -6.47
C LYS A 81 5.55 11.41 -7.08
N GLY A 82 6.85 11.31 -7.36
CA GLY A 82 7.66 12.33 -7.99
C GLY A 82 7.71 12.17 -9.51
N ASP A 83 8.76 11.49 -9.98
CA ASP A 83 9.12 11.43 -11.41
C ASP A 83 8.01 10.80 -12.26
N VAL A 84 7.47 9.65 -11.83
CA VAL A 84 6.42 8.94 -12.60
C VAL A 84 5.13 9.77 -12.65
N GLN A 85 4.71 10.36 -11.55
CA GLN A 85 3.53 11.21 -11.53
C GLN A 85 3.72 12.47 -12.39
N ASN A 86 4.90 13.07 -12.40
CA ASN A 86 5.21 14.20 -13.28
C ASN A 86 5.05 13.80 -14.76
N PHE A 87 5.60 12.65 -15.15
CA PHE A 87 5.42 12.09 -16.49
C PHE A 87 3.93 11.88 -16.83
N VAL A 88 3.14 11.31 -15.91
CA VAL A 88 1.69 11.11 -16.10
C VAL A 88 0.97 12.43 -16.30
N ASN A 89 1.26 13.43 -15.47
CA ASN A 89 0.65 14.76 -15.57
C ASN A 89 0.95 15.43 -16.92
N LEU A 90 2.16 15.26 -17.45
CA LEU A 90 2.53 15.75 -18.79
C LEU A 90 1.77 15.00 -19.89
N GLY A 91 1.63 13.68 -19.75
CA GLY A 91 0.83 12.87 -20.68
C GLY A 91 -0.65 13.28 -20.69
N GLU A 92 -1.21 13.59 -19.52
CA GLU A 92 -2.57 14.10 -19.38
C GLU A 92 -2.76 15.47 -20.03
N LYS A 93 -1.75 16.36 -19.96
CA LYS A 93 -1.77 17.65 -20.67
C LYS A 93 -1.77 17.48 -22.19
N ILE A 94 -1.05 16.50 -22.72
CA ILE A 94 -1.07 16.17 -24.16
C ILE A 94 -2.41 15.54 -24.55
N GLY A 95 -2.95 14.67 -23.70
CA GLY A 95 -4.26 14.05 -23.87
C GLY A 95 -4.26 12.83 -24.81
N GLY A 96 -5.47 12.33 -25.10
CA GLY A 96 -5.72 11.19 -25.99
C GLY A 96 -4.92 9.93 -25.62
N LEU A 97 -4.39 9.26 -26.64
CA LEU A 97 -3.62 8.02 -26.51
C LEU A 97 -2.38 8.18 -25.61
N VAL A 98 -1.78 9.36 -25.57
CA VAL A 98 -0.60 9.63 -24.74
C VAL A 98 -0.97 9.63 -23.26
N ALA A 99 -2.09 10.25 -22.90
CA ALA A 99 -2.60 10.20 -21.52
C ALA A 99 -2.97 8.77 -21.09
N GLU A 100 -3.62 8.01 -21.96
CA GLU A 100 -3.97 6.60 -21.70
C GLU A 100 -2.73 5.74 -21.47
N GLN A 101 -1.73 5.83 -22.37
CA GLN A 101 -0.49 5.06 -22.25
C GLN A 101 0.31 5.47 -21.01
N SER A 102 0.26 6.75 -20.64
CA SER A 102 0.91 7.25 -19.41
C SER A 102 0.31 6.64 -18.15
N LYS A 103 -1.02 6.48 -18.10
CA LYS A 103 -1.71 5.81 -16.98
C LYS A 103 -1.34 4.33 -16.91
N ALA A 104 -1.16 3.66 -18.04
CA ALA A 104 -0.69 2.28 -18.07
C ALA A 104 0.75 2.16 -17.54
N VAL A 105 1.65 3.12 -17.83
CA VAL A 105 2.99 3.17 -17.21
C VAL A 105 2.89 3.32 -15.69
N LEU A 106 2.03 4.21 -15.18
CA LEU A 106 1.82 4.34 -13.74
C LEU A 106 1.37 3.01 -13.11
N GLN A 107 0.45 2.30 -13.76
CA GLN A 107 0.02 0.98 -13.32
C GLN A 107 1.17 -0.04 -13.31
N ALA A 108 2.07 0.00 -14.29
CA ALA A 108 3.25 -0.86 -14.32
C ALA A 108 4.19 -0.61 -13.12
N PHE A 109 4.49 0.66 -12.81
CA PHE A 109 5.28 1.01 -11.63
C PHE A 109 4.57 0.62 -10.32
N GLN A 110 3.24 0.78 -10.23
CA GLN A 110 2.48 0.35 -9.05
C GLN A 110 2.48 -1.19 -8.88
N ALA A 111 2.44 -1.93 -9.98
CA ALA A 111 2.56 -3.39 -9.98
C ALA A 111 3.97 -3.81 -9.52
N GLU A 112 5.01 -3.17 -10.04
CA GLU A 112 6.39 -3.37 -9.58
C GLU A 112 6.55 -3.05 -8.09
N ARG A 113 5.98 -1.95 -7.60
CA ARG A 113 5.95 -1.60 -6.17
C ARG A 113 5.33 -2.71 -5.32
N THR A 114 4.24 -3.30 -5.82
CA THR A 114 3.57 -4.43 -5.17
C THR A 114 4.49 -5.64 -5.11
N TYR A 115 5.12 -6.00 -6.23
CA TYR A 115 6.09 -7.09 -6.30
C TYR A 115 7.24 -6.86 -5.31
N LEU A 116 7.84 -5.67 -5.34
CA LEU A 116 8.94 -5.29 -4.46
C LEU A 116 8.53 -5.44 -3.00
N TYR A 117 7.32 -5.03 -2.63
CA TYR A 117 6.86 -5.17 -1.25
C TYR A 117 6.68 -6.64 -0.85
N VAL A 118 6.20 -7.51 -1.77
CA VAL A 118 6.12 -8.95 -1.53
C VAL A 118 7.49 -9.54 -1.23
N VAL A 119 8.54 -9.21 -1.99
CA VAL A 119 9.87 -9.81 -1.77
C VAL A 119 10.48 -9.44 -0.43
N THR A 120 10.08 -8.30 0.16
CA THR A 120 10.51 -7.94 1.53
C THR A 120 9.86 -8.82 2.61
N LYS A 121 8.74 -9.47 2.31
CA LYS A 121 7.95 -10.27 3.25
C LYS A 121 8.09 -11.77 3.04
N ALA A 122 8.26 -12.22 1.81
CA ALA A 122 8.25 -13.63 1.45
C ALA A 122 9.66 -14.22 1.35
N LYS A 123 9.77 -15.51 1.64
CA LYS A 123 10.92 -16.32 1.22
C LYS A 123 10.94 -16.46 -0.29
N LYS A 124 12.13 -16.64 -0.87
CA LYS A 124 12.26 -16.93 -2.30
C LYS A 124 11.53 -18.24 -2.65
N PRO A 125 10.55 -18.23 -3.57
CA PRO A 125 9.89 -19.45 -4.01
C PRO A 125 10.81 -20.25 -4.92
N ALA A 126 10.63 -21.57 -4.95
CA ALA A 126 11.37 -22.45 -5.85
C ALA A 126 11.05 -22.18 -7.33
N THR A 127 9.75 -21.95 -7.61
CA THR A 127 9.23 -21.51 -8.90
C THR A 127 8.45 -20.23 -8.68
N GLN A 128 8.71 -19.21 -9.51
CA GLN A 128 8.04 -17.93 -9.37
C GLN A 128 6.54 -18.04 -9.70
N PRO A 129 5.61 -17.69 -8.78
CA PRO A 129 4.19 -17.68 -9.09
C PRO A 129 3.85 -16.62 -10.13
N PRO A 130 3.12 -16.95 -11.21
CA PRO A 130 2.74 -16.00 -12.25
C PRO A 130 1.86 -14.85 -11.74
N GLU A 131 1.15 -15.06 -10.63
CA GLU A 131 0.29 -14.07 -9.98
C GLU A 131 1.06 -12.82 -9.54
N LEU A 132 2.36 -12.96 -9.23
CA LEU A 132 3.19 -11.81 -8.86
C LEU A 132 3.45 -10.84 -10.01
N MET A 133 3.48 -11.35 -11.25
CA MET A 133 3.72 -10.53 -12.45
C MET A 133 2.44 -10.17 -13.21
N THR A 134 1.28 -10.67 -12.79
CA THR A 134 0.02 -10.52 -13.56
C THR A 134 -0.32 -9.06 -13.83
N ASP A 135 -0.23 -8.19 -12.83
CA ASP A 135 -0.61 -6.78 -13.00
C ASP A 135 0.44 -6.02 -13.82
N LEU A 136 1.72 -6.39 -13.71
CA LEU A 136 2.79 -5.82 -14.53
C LEU A 136 2.63 -6.24 -16.00
N HIS A 137 2.35 -7.51 -16.27
CA HIS A 137 2.09 -8.00 -17.63
C HIS A 137 0.88 -7.29 -18.25
N LYS A 138 -0.23 -7.15 -17.52
CA LYS A 138 -1.42 -6.43 -18.01
C LYS A 138 -1.09 -4.97 -18.37
N ALA A 139 -0.31 -4.29 -17.53
CA ALA A 139 0.09 -2.91 -17.81
C ALA A 139 1.01 -2.83 -19.04
N SER A 140 2.00 -3.71 -19.15
CA SER A 140 2.88 -3.81 -20.33
C SER A 140 2.11 -4.13 -21.61
N ASP A 141 1.16 -5.07 -21.56
CA ASP A 141 0.29 -5.41 -22.67
C ASP A 141 -0.57 -4.22 -23.09
N SER A 142 -1.13 -3.48 -22.14
CA SER A 142 -1.89 -2.25 -22.42
C SER A 142 -1.02 -1.21 -23.14
N ILE A 143 0.20 -0.96 -22.67
CA ILE A 143 1.17 -0.03 -23.28
C ILE A 143 1.45 -0.41 -24.73
N ASN A 144 1.74 -1.70 -24.97
CA ASN A 144 2.05 -2.23 -26.29
C ASN A 144 0.82 -2.20 -27.21
N ASN A 145 -0.34 -2.63 -26.72
CA ASN A 145 -1.57 -2.65 -27.50
C ASN A 145 -2.00 -1.25 -27.95
N ILE A 146 -1.82 -0.23 -27.10
CA ILE A 146 -2.08 1.17 -27.47
C ILE A 146 -1.20 1.58 -28.66
N ARG A 147 0.09 1.24 -28.65
CA ARG A 147 0.99 1.52 -29.78
C ARG A 147 0.59 0.73 -31.03
N GLU A 148 0.44 -0.58 -30.90
CA GLU A 148 0.24 -1.51 -32.02
C GLU A 148 -1.09 -1.27 -32.75
N SER A 149 -2.14 -0.92 -32.00
CA SER A 149 -3.46 -0.62 -32.56
C SER A 149 -3.56 0.77 -33.20
N ASN A 150 -2.56 1.63 -33.01
CA ASN A 150 -2.59 3.04 -33.44
C ASN A 150 -1.37 3.42 -34.30
N ARG A 151 -0.91 2.50 -35.16
CA ARG A 151 0.26 2.70 -36.05
C ARG A 151 0.17 3.91 -36.97
N ALA A 152 -1.04 4.34 -37.34
CA ALA A 152 -1.28 5.52 -38.17
C ALA A 152 -1.34 6.84 -37.39
N SER A 153 -1.23 6.80 -36.05
CA SER A 153 -1.32 7.99 -35.20
C SER A 153 -0.18 8.98 -35.50
N PRO A 154 -0.45 10.30 -35.57
CA PRO A 154 0.62 11.29 -35.63
C PRO A 154 1.52 11.27 -34.39
N LEU A 155 1.02 10.73 -33.27
CA LEU A 155 1.78 10.57 -32.02
C LEU A 155 2.51 9.22 -31.94
N PHE A 156 2.62 8.45 -33.02
CA PHE A 156 3.22 7.11 -33.00
C PHE A 156 4.65 7.07 -32.48
N ASN A 157 5.46 8.12 -32.71
CA ASN A 157 6.80 8.21 -32.12
C ASN A 157 6.76 8.35 -30.58
N HIS A 158 5.76 9.03 -30.01
CA HIS A 158 5.57 9.05 -28.56
C HIS A 158 5.24 7.65 -28.08
N LEU A 159 4.22 7.02 -28.69
CA LEU A 159 3.75 5.70 -28.30
C LEU A 159 4.84 4.64 -28.38
N SER A 160 5.72 4.77 -29.38
CA SER A 160 6.88 3.90 -29.57
C SER A 160 7.96 4.13 -28.52
N ALA A 161 8.29 5.38 -28.19
CA ALA A 161 9.26 5.67 -27.14
C ALA A 161 8.84 5.03 -25.79
N ILE A 162 7.56 5.09 -25.46
CA ILE A 162 7.02 4.48 -24.23
C ILE A 162 7.04 2.94 -24.30
N ALA A 163 6.65 2.36 -25.44
CA ALA A 163 6.62 0.91 -25.59
C ALA A 163 8.03 0.28 -25.55
N GLU A 164 9.04 0.92 -26.16
CA GLU A 164 10.42 0.41 -26.08
C GLU A 164 10.97 0.52 -24.65
N GLY A 165 10.60 1.58 -23.92
CA GLY A 165 11.06 1.80 -22.55
C GLY A 165 10.55 0.78 -21.53
N ILE A 166 9.33 0.25 -21.71
CA ILE A 166 8.72 -0.65 -20.72
C ILE A 166 9.50 -1.96 -20.52
N VAL A 167 10.30 -2.36 -21.52
CA VAL A 167 11.18 -3.54 -21.46
C VAL A 167 12.17 -3.44 -20.30
N ALA A 168 12.56 -2.23 -19.89
CA ALA A 168 13.45 -2.02 -18.75
C ALA A 168 12.86 -2.51 -17.41
N LEU A 169 11.53 -2.68 -17.31
CA LEU A 169 10.90 -3.24 -16.11
C LEU A 169 11.10 -4.77 -15.97
N ALA A 170 11.72 -5.43 -16.96
CA ALA A 170 12.08 -6.85 -16.87
C ALA A 170 13.31 -7.14 -15.99
N TRP A 171 13.85 -6.15 -15.29
CA TRP A 171 15.11 -6.24 -14.55
C TRP A 171 15.13 -7.27 -13.41
N PHE A 172 13.98 -7.76 -12.93
CA PHE A 172 13.87 -8.66 -11.77
C PHE A 172 14.75 -9.91 -11.84
N PHE A 173 15.13 -10.32 -13.05
CA PHE A 173 15.95 -11.51 -13.32
C PHE A 173 17.42 -11.20 -13.57
N GLU A 174 17.81 -9.93 -13.50
CA GLU A 174 19.15 -9.46 -13.81
C GLU A 174 20.04 -9.41 -12.57
N ASN A 175 21.31 -9.81 -12.74
CA ASN A 175 22.32 -9.73 -11.68
C ASN A 175 22.79 -8.29 -11.42
N LYS A 176 22.63 -7.41 -12.40
CA LYS A 176 23.01 -6.00 -12.33
C LYS A 176 21.87 -5.11 -12.85
N PRO A 177 20.75 -5.05 -12.12
CA PRO A 177 19.52 -4.50 -12.66
C PRO A 177 19.62 -3.01 -12.97
N GLY A 178 20.41 -2.25 -12.21
CA GLY A 178 20.64 -0.83 -12.51
C GLY A 178 21.47 -0.58 -13.77
N GLU A 179 22.41 -1.46 -14.13
CA GLU A 179 23.14 -1.39 -15.42
C GLU A 179 22.18 -1.76 -16.55
N PHE A 180 21.44 -2.87 -16.42
CA PHE A 180 20.43 -3.30 -17.38
C PHE A 180 19.42 -2.19 -17.73
N VAL A 181 18.82 -1.54 -16.72
CA VAL A 181 17.89 -0.43 -16.95
C VAL A 181 18.56 0.74 -17.68
N THR A 182 19.85 1.00 -17.42
CA THR A 182 20.59 2.07 -18.13
C THR A 182 20.72 1.75 -19.61
N ASP A 183 21.05 0.51 -19.95
CA ASP A 183 21.25 0.08 -21.34
C ASP A 183 19.95 0.12 -22.15
N MET A 184 18.80 -0.11 -21.50
CA MET A 184 17.50 -0.08 -22.16
C MET A 184 17.01 1.34 -22.50
N ILE A 185 17.60 2.40 -21.93
CA ILE A 185 17.22 3.79 -22.23
C ILE A 185 17.44 4.14 -23.71
N GLY A 186 18.39 3.48 -24.39
CA GLY A 186 18.65 3.71 -25.81
C GLY A 186 17.43 3.49 -26.72
N GLY A 187 16.52 2.56 -26.34
CA GLY A 187 15.27 2.32 -27.06
C GLY A 187 14.30 3.50 -26.95
N ILE A 188 14.26 4.15 -25.79
CA ILE A 188 13.49 5.37 -25.55
C ILE A 188 14.05 6.50 -26.42
N ASP A 189 15.37 6.68 -26.42
CA ASP A 189 16.04 7.78 -27.13
C ASP A 189 15.85 7.68 -28.65
N TYR A 190 15.80 6.47 -29.22
CA TYR A 190 15.61 6.28 -30.66
C TYR A 190 14.33 6.95 -31.19
N TYR A 191 13.20 6.74 -30.53
CA TYR A 191 11.93 7.38 -30.90
C TYR A 191 11.76 8.75 -30.25
N GLY A 192 12.22 8.90 -29.00
CA GLY A 192 12.19 10.15 -28.26
C GLY A 192 12.87 11.29 -29.01
N ASN A 193 14.05 11.05 -29.59
CA ASN A 193 14.76 12.06 -30.38
C ASN A 193 13.97 12.57 -31.59
N LYS A 194 13.11 11.74 -32.19
CA LYS A 194 12.22 12.15 -33.28
C LYS A 194 11.17 13.14 -32.77
N VAL A 195 10.57 12.84 -31.61
CA VAL A 195 9.63 13.74 -30.93
C VAL A 195 10.32 15.05 -30.54
N LEU A 196 11.50 14.97 -29.90
CA LEU A 196 12.25 16.16 -29.49
C LEU A 196 12.54 17.06 -30.69
N LYS A 197 12.96 16.49 -31.83
CA LYS A 197 13.23 17.23 -33.06
C LYS A 197 11.97 17.88 -33.64
N GLU A 198 10.85 17.19 -33.60
CA GLU A 198 9.59 17.67 -34.17
C GLU A 198 8.95 18.79 -33.33
N TYR A 199 9.03 18.69 -32.01
CA TYR A 199 8.26 19.54 -31.08
C TYR A 199 9.07 20.64 -30.39
N LYS A 200 10.41 20.62 -30.46
CA LYS A 200 11.29 21.61 -29.79
C LYS A 200 10.93 23.07 -30.02
N ASP A 201 10.40 23.41 -31.20
CA ASP A 201 10.05 24.78 -31.58
C ASP A 201 8.52 24.96 -31.74
N LYS A 202 7.72 23.96 -31.32
CA LYS A 202 6.26 23.92 -31.49
C LYS A 202 5.51 23.89 -30.17
N ASP A 203 5.81 22.89 -29.33
CA ASP A 203 5.14 22.69 -28.05
C ASP A 203 6.10 22.00 -27.08
N GLN A 204 6.45 22.73 -26.04
CA GLN A 204 7.38 22.29 -25.00
C GLN A 204 6.85 21.12 -24.19
N THR A 205 5.53 20.94 -24.11
CA THR A 205 4.90 19.85 -23.33
C THR A 205 5.32 18.47 -23.82
N HIS A 206 5.41 18.30 -25.15
CA HIS A 206 5.85 17.05 -25.78
C HIS A 206 7.34 16.76 -25.52
N VAL A 207 8.15 17.81 -25.50
CA VAL A 207 9.58 17.73 -25.19
C VAL A 207 9.79 17.30 -23.75
N ASP A 208 9.08 17.96 -22.83
CA ASP A 208 9.16 17.70 -21.39
C ASP A 208 8.62 16.31 -21.06
N TYR A 209 7.57 15.85 -21.75
CA TYR A 209 7.01 14.51 -21.62
C TYR A 209 8.05 13.42 -21.91
N ILE A 210 8.77 13.50 -23.04
CA ILE A 210 9.80 12.52 -23.38
C ILE A 210 10.97 12.58 -22.40
N LYS A 211 11.40 13.78 -21.99
CA LYS A 211 12.48 13.93 -21.00
C LYS A 211 12.09 13.35 -19.63
N ALA A 212 10.85 13.59 -19.19
CA ALA A 212 10.31 13.03 -17.95
C ALA A 212 10.26 11.51 -18.02
N TYR A 213 9.89 10.94 -19.16
CA TYR A 213 9.91 9.49 -19.34
C TYR A 213 11.32 8.89 -19.21
N SER A 214 12.32 9.47 -19.89
CA SER A 214 13.72 9.04 -19.72
C SER A 214 14.22 9.24 -18.28
N GLN A 215 13.74 10.28 -17.58
CA GLN A 215 14.08 10.53 -16.18
C GLN A 215 13.56 9.42 -15.26
N ASN A 216 12.37 8.87 -15.50
CA ASN A 216 11.84 7.74 -14.71
C ASN A 216 12.82 6.57 -14.67
N PHE A 217 13.43 6.21 -15.80
CA PHE A 217 14.37 5.09 -15.87
C PHE A 217 15.76 5.42 -15.32
N LYS A 218 16.19 6.68 -15.40
CA LYS A 218 17.39 7.14 -14.69
C LYS A 218 17.21 7.04 -13.17
N ALA A 219 16.05 7.47 -12.67
CA ALA A 219 15.68 7.34 -11.26
C ALA A 219 15.55 5.88 -10.85
N LEU A 220 14.94 5.03 -11.68
CA LEU A 220 14.85 3.59 -11.44
C LEU A 220 16.24 2.94 -11.39
N SER A 221 17.14 3.26 -12.33
CA SER A 221 18.52 2.77 -12.30
C SER A 221 19.23 3.15 -11.01
N ALA A 222 19.11 4.40 -10.57
CA ALA A 222 19.69 4.88 -9.32
C ALA A 222 19.10 4.16 -8.10
N TYR A 223 17.77 3.98 -8.07
CA TYR A 223 17.07 3.21 -7.05
C TYR A 223 17.57 1.76 -6.98
N LEU A 224 17.69 1.08 -8.12
CA LEU A 224 18.15 -0.30 -8.21
C LEU A 224 19.62 -0.45 -7.79
N LYS A 225 20.48 0.50 -8.16
CA LYS A 225 21.88 0.53 -7.68
C LYS A 225 21.97 0.69 -6.16
N LYS A 226 21.04 1.41 -5.55
CA LYS A 226 20.98 1.61 -4.08
C LYS A 226 20.44 0.39 -3.35
N HIS A 227 19.33 -0.19 -3.82
CA HIS A 227 18.57 -1.21 -3.06
C HIS A 227 18.75 -2.64 -3.56
N PHE A 228 19.09 -2.82 -4.84
CA PHE A 228 19.23 -4.13 -5.49
C PHE A 228 20.50 -4.22 -6.35
N PRO A 229 21.70 -3.84 -5.84
CA PRO A 229 22.92 -3.76 -6.64
C PRO A 229 23.36 -5.09 -7.25
N LYS A 230 22.91 -6.22 -6.68
CA LYS A 230 23.22 -7.59 -7.11
C LYS A 230 21.98 -8.37 -7.55
N GLY A 231 20.92 -7.66 -7.93
CA GLY A 231 19.63 -8.26 -8.28
C GLY A 231 18.64 -8.29 -7.12
N LEU A 232 17.46 -8.83 -7.43
CA LEU A 232 16.32 -8.91 -6.53
C LEU A 232 16.63 -9.77 -5.30
N THR A 233 16.44 -9.20 -4.10
CA THR A 233 16.71 -9.88 -2.83
C THR A 233 15.39 -10.22 -2.11
N TRP A 234 15.21 -11.50 -1.77
CA TRP A 234 14.06 -12.01 -1.04
C TRP A 234 14.37 -12.11 0.46
N ASN A 235 13.34 -11.99 1.30
CA ASN A 235 13.45 -12.23 2.73
C ASN A 235 13.46 -13.74 3.04
N ASN A 236 14.61 -14.39 2.83
CA ASN A 236 14.77 -15.84 3.02
C ASN A 236 14.68 -16.28 4.48
N GLU A 237 14.78 -15.37 5.43
CA GLU A 237 14.56 -15.65 6.86
C GLU A 237 13.06 -15.75 7.20
N SER A 238 12.20 -15.22 6.33
CA SER A 238 10.75 -15.31 6.49
C SER A 238 10.23 -16.73 6.25
N GLY A 239 9.22 -17.13 7.03
CA GLY A 239 8.44 -18.34 6.76
C GLY A 239 7.30 -18.14 5.73
N ILE A 240 7.04 -16.91 5.31
CA ILE A 240 5.84 -16.54 4.53
C ILE A 240 6.04 -16.90 3.05
N ASP A 241 5.05 -17.57 2.47
CA ASP A 241 4.98 -17.88 1.05
C ASP A 241 4.69 -16.63 0.19
N ALA A 242 5.19 -16.60 -1.05
CA ALA A 242 5.04 -15.49 -1.97
C ALA A 242 3.57 -15.10 -2.24
N LEU A 243 2.66 -16.07 -2.40
CA LEU A 243 1.24 -15.79 -2.65
C LEU A 243 0.52 -15.31 -1.38
N GLU A 244 0.94 -15.80 -0.22
CA GLU A 244 0.42 -15.32 1.06
C GLU A 244 0.86 -13.88 1.32
N ALA A 245 2.14 -13.57 1.09
CA ALA A 245 2.63 -12.19 1.14
C ALA A 245 1.92 -11.27 0.14
N LEU A 246 1.63 -11.75 -1.08
CA LEU A 246 0.86 -11.01 -2.07
C LEU A 246 -0.55 -10.66 -1.56
N LYS A 247 -1.26 -11.62 -0.94
CA LYS A 247 -2.56 -11.37 -0.32
C LYS A 247 -2.45 -10.33 0.80
N GLN A 248 -1.42 -10.41 1.64
CA GLN A 248 -1.21 -9.44 2.72
C GLN A 248 -0.88 -8.04 2.20
N VAL A 249 -0.10 -7.93 1.13
CA VAL A 249 0.23 -6.64 0.50
C VAL A 249 -1.00 -6.03 -0.15
N LYS A 250 -1.84 -6.82 -0.82
CA LYS A 250 -3.06 -6.35 -1.49
C LYS A 250 -4.24 -6.13 -0.53
N GLY A 251 -4.32 -6.89 0.56
CA GLY A 251 -5.45 -6.92 1.49
C GLY A 251 -5.46 -5.81 2.54
N GLY A 252 -4.41 -4.98 2.64
CA GLY A 252 -4.27 -4.00 3.71
C GLY A 252 -4.07 -4.67 5.09
N PRO A 253 -3.81 -3.88 6.16
CA PRO A 253 -3.60 -4.43 7.49
C PRO A 253 -4.90 -5.07 8.03
N SER A 254 -4.88 -6.40 8.21
CA SER A 254 -5.94 -7.12 8.92
C SER A 254 -5.88 -6.75 10.43
N PRO A 255 -7.01 -6.54 11.12
CA PRO A 255 -7.00 -6.21 12.54
C PRO A 255 -6.39 -7.37 13.34
N ALA A 256 -5.51 -7.04 14.28
CA ALA A 256 -4.88 -8.02 15.16
C ALA A 256 -5.95 -8.79 15.97
N PRO A 257 -5.78 -10.10 16.19
CA PRO A 257 -6.68 -10.85 17.05
C PRO A 257 -6.60 -10.28 18.47
N ALA A 258 -7.76 -9.99 19.07
CA ALA A 258 -7.84 -9.49 20.44
C ALA A 258 -7.21 -10.50 21.42
N PRO A 259 -6.44 -10.05 22.43
CA PRO A 259 -5.86 -10.95 23.41
C PRO A 259 -6.99 -11.60 24.22
N SER A 260 -6.96 -12.92 24.34
CA SER A 260 -7.86 -13.70 25.18
C SER A 260 -7.70 -13.26 26.63
N GLY A 261 -8.59 -12.37 27.11
CA GLY A 261 -8.61 -11.94 28.50
C GLY A 261 -8.87 -13.14 29.42
N SER A 262 -7.91 -13.41 30.30
CA SER A 262 -8.06 -14.30 31.44
C SER A 262 -9.28 -13.91 32.27
N LEU A 263 -10.21 -14.86 32.46
CA LEU A 263 -11.39 -14.69 33.31
C LEU A 263 -10.94 -14.34 34.75
N PRO A 264 -11.60 -13.39 35.43
CA PRO A 264 -11.30 -13.11 36.84
C PRO A 264 -11.72 -14.30 37.72
N PRO A 265 -11.03 -14.55 38.85
CA PRO A 265 -11.33 -15.69 39.71
C PRO A 265 -12.70 -15.52 40.38
N PRO A 266 -13.44 -16.62 40.61
CA PRO A 266 -14.77 -16.57 41.20
C PRO A 266 -14.73 -16.20 42.70
N PRO A 267 -15.77 -15.50 43.22
CA PRO A 267 -15.82 -15.12 44.63
C PRO A 267 -16.05 -16.33 45.55
N LEU A 268 -15.34 -16.38 46.67
CA LEU A 268 -15.54 -17.38 47.74
C LEU A 268 -16.87 -17.10 48.47
N LEU A 269 -17.79 -18.07 48.46
CA LEU A 269 -19.03 -18.03 49.24
C LEU A 269 -18.74 -18.37 50.71
N LEU A 270 -18.98 -17.41 51.59
CA LEU A 270 -18.96 -17.61 53.04
C LEU A 270 -20.22 -18.38 53.46
N GLN A 271 -20.05 -19.60 53.97
CA GLN A 271 -21.14 -20.42 54.50
C GLN A 271 -21.62 -19.84 55.84
N SER A 272 -22.92 -19.50 55.92
CA SER A 272 -23.62 -19.27 57.18
C SER A 272 -24.38 -20.54 57.57
N HIS A 273 -24.00 -21.14 58.69
CA HIS A 273 -24.82 -22.13 59.42
C HIS A 273 -25.47 -21.45 60.64
N PRO A 274 -26.60 -22.01 61.13
CA PRO A 274 -27.65 -21.28 61.86
C PRO A 274 -27.27 -20.81 63.28
#